data_AF-A0A0G0Q6I8-F1
#
_entry.id   AF-A0A0G0Q6I8-F1
#
_cell.length_a   1.000
_cell.length_b   1.000
_cell.length_c   1.000
_cell.angle_alpha   90.00
_cell.angle_beta   90.00
_cell.angle_gamma   90.00
#
_symmetry.space_group_name_H-M   'P 1'
#
loop_
_entity.id
_entity.type
_entity.pdbx_description
1 polymer ?
#
loop_
_entity_poly.entity_id
_entity_poly.type
_entity_poly.pdbx_seq_one_letter_code
_entity_poly.pdbx_strand_id
1 'polypeptide(L)'
;MLSKVVEEISNTLVSAVKGTDDVLSALRGAVKNQVLGSLKDVSEGTGALMSVVSDTVAGAVNSASKLGVSVVDVAKNSVSAAISGVAEAGGDVMEAVSQAASGAVKGVAEVGGDVANVAVSAVEAAIETAGNLGQDTTDAAKGAILGVVKVADEVGGETAQTVKNALLSAASLPREVVETLLKGKQEA
;
A
#
# COMPACT_ATOMS: atom_id res chain seq x y z
N MET A 1 -2.45 14.64 -9.88
CA MET A 1 -3.48 13.62 -9.57
C MET A 1 -3.51 13.30 -8.09
N LEU A 2 -2.35 13.04 -7.46
CA LEU A 2 -2.25 12.77 -6.01
C LEU A 2 -3.03 13.74 -5.11
N SER A 3 -2.95 15.06 -5.34
CA SER A 3 -3.67 16.05 -4.53
C SER A 3 -5.19 15.89 -4.56
N LYS A 4 -5.76 15.49 -5.71
CA LYS A 4 -7.21 15.27 -5.86
C LYS A 4 -7.64 13.99 -5.14
N VAL A 5 -6.84 12.93 -5.23
CA VAL A 5 -7.08 11.66 -4.52
C VAL A 5 -7.03 11.87 -3.00
N VAL A 6 -6.01 12.59 -2.51
CA VAL A 6 -5.89 12.98 -1.10
C VAL A 6 -7.11 13.78 -0.66
N GLU A 7 -7.57 14.73 -1.46
CA GLU A 7 -8.73 15.57 -1.10
C GLU A 7 -10.04 14.76 -1.03
N GLU A 8 -10.30 13.89 -2.01
CA GLU A 8 -11.49 13.02 -2.02
C GLU A 8 -11.49 12.02 -0.86
N ILE A 9 -10.35 11.40 -0.57
CA ILE A 9 -10.22 10.49 0.58
C ILE A 9 -10.37 11.26 1.88
N SER A 10 -9.74 12.44 2.01
CA SER A 10 -9.87 13.29 3.21
C SER A 10 -11.31 13.71 3.45
N ASN A 11 -12.04 14.11 2.41
CA ASN A 11 -13.45 14.52 2.52
C ASN A 11 -14.34 13.35 2.95
N THR A 12 -14.06 12.15 2.44
CA THR A 12 -14.79 10.93 2.84
C THR A 12 -14.51 10.60 4.31
N LEU A 13 -13.24 10.65 4.73
CA LEU A 13 -12.84 10.42 6.11
C LEU A 13 -13.43 11.46 7.06
N VAL A 14 -13.37 12.74 6.71
CA VAL A 14 -13.96 13.83 7.51
C VAL A 14 -15.47 13.65 7.63
N SER A 15 -16.15 13.24 6.55
CA SER A 15 -17.57 12.93 6.58
C SER A 15 -17.87 11.75 7.51
N ALA A 16 -17.06 10.69 7.46
CA ALA A 16 -17.22 9.52 8.32
C ALA A 16 -16.96 9.84 9.80
N VAL A 17 -15.95 10.67 10.11
CA VAL A 17 -15.66 11.15 11.47
C VAL A 17 -16.77 12.05 12.02
N LYS A 18 -17.38 12.88 11.15
CA LYS A 18 -18.51 13.73 11.53
C LYS A 18 -19.83 12.96 11.60
N GLY A 19 -19.97 11.92 10.79
CA GLY A 19 -20.98 10.89 10.93
C GLY A 19 -20.64 9.96 12.08
N THR A 20 -21.54 9.06 12.45
CA THR A 20 -21.24 7.98 13.40
C THR A 20 -20.66 6.75 12.68
N ASP A 21 -20.05 6.96 11.51
CA ASP A 21 -19.64 5.88 10.61
C ASP A 21 -18.24 5.38 10.95
N ASP A 22 -17.98 4.10 10.67
CA ASP A 22 -16.66 3.52 10.79
C ASP A 22 -15.72 4.12 9.72
N VAL A 23 -14.80 4.96 10.20
CA VAL A 23 -13.78 5.67 9.41
C VAL A 23 -12.98 4.72 8.53
N LEU A 24 -12.62 3.53 9.02
CA LEU A 24 -11.82 2.58 8.24
C LEU A 24 -12.66 1.90 7.15
N SER A 25 -13.95 1.68 7.40
CA SER A 25 -14.85 1.16 6.37
C SER A 25 -15.13 2.19 5.28
N ALA A 26 -15.32 3.47 5.65
CA ALA A 26 -15.42 4.58 4.70
C ALA A 26 -14.13 4.75 3.87
N LEU A 27 -12.96 4.66 4.52
CA LEU A 27 -11.66 4.68 3.85
C LEU A 27 -11.54 3.57 2.81
N ARG A 28 -11.82 2.32 3.22
CA ARG A 28 -11.74 1.16 2.32
C ARG A 28 -12.65 1.34 1.12
N GLY A 29 -13.88 1.80 1.33
CA GLY A 29 -14.81 2.13 0.26
C GLY A 29 -14.24 3.18 -0.69
N ALA A 30 -13.71 4.29 -0.17
CA ALA A 30 -13.13 5.36 -0.97
C ALA A 30 -11.93 4.90 -1.81
N VAL A 31 -10.95 4.24 -1.18
CA VAL A 31 -9.75 3.73 -1.85
C VAL A 31 -10.13 2.73 -2.95
N LYS A 32 -10.98 1.77 -2.61
CA LYS A 32 -11.44 0.75 -3.55
C LYS A 32 -12.17 1.35 -4.75
N ASN A 33 -13.12 2.27 -4.50
CA ASN A 33 -13.89 2.92 -5.56
C ASN A 33 -13.00 3.78 -6.45
N GLN A 34 -11.99 4.44 -5.88
CA GLN A 34 -11.06 5.25 -6.67
C GLN A 34 -10.23 4.40 -7.61
N VAL A 35 -9.69 3.28 -7.11
CA VAL A 35 -8.94 2.32 -7.93
C VAL A 35 -9.87 1.72 -9.00
N LEU A 36 -11.05 1.24 -8.61
CA LEU A 36 -12.02 0.63 -9.53
C LEU A 36 -12.48 1.59 -10.62
N GLY A 37 -12.83 2.83 -10.28
CA GLY A 37 -13.26 3.86 -11.22
C GLY A 37 -12.14 4.22 -12.19
N SER A 38 -10.94 4.47 -11.66
CA SER A 38 -9.77 4.80 -12.48
C SER A 38 -9.38 3.67 -13.43
N LEU A 39 -9.55 2.41 -13.04
CA LEU A 39 -9.27 1.25 -13.90
C LEU A 39 -10.34 1.03 -14.96
N LYS A 40 -11.62 1.27 -14.63
CA LYS A 40 -12.75 1.13 -15.56
C LYS A 40 -12.81 2.25 -16.60
N ASP A 41 -12.42 3.47 -16.21
CA ASP A 41 -12.43 4.64 -17.08
C ASP A 41 -11.32 4.60 -18.15
N VAL A 42 -10.31 3.75 -17.97
CA VAL A 42 -9.19 3.59 -18.91
C VAL A 42 -9.41 2.34 -19.77
N SER A 43 -9.99 2.54 -20.96
CA SER A 43 -10.13 1.48 -21.97
C SER A 43 -8.85 1.24 -22.80
N GLU A 44 -7.84 2.13 -22.73
CA GLU A 44 -6.66 2.09 -23.58
C GLU A 44 -5.41 2.60 -22.85
N GLY A 45 -4.43 1.72 -22.58
CA GLY A 45 -3.08 2.10 -22.13
C GLY A 45 -2.59 1.37 -20.88
N THR A 46 -1.75 0.36 -21.07
CA THR A 46 -1.28 -0.58 -20.03
C THR A 46 -0.32 0.01 -18.98
N GLY A 47 0.18 1.23 -19.14
CA GLY A 47 1.17 1.83 -18.21
C GLY A 47 0.61 2.82 -17.17
N ALA A 48 -0.54 3.45 -17.42
CA ALA A 48 -1.07 4.52 -16.56
C ALA A 48 -1.85 4.00 -15.34
N LEU A 49 -2.28 2.74 -15.37
CA LEU A 49 -3.08 2.11 -14.32
C LEU A 49 -2.29 1.81 -13.04
N MET A 50 -0.97 1.70 -13.18
CA MET A 50 -0.06 1.20 -12.16
C MET A 50 0.23 2.22 -11.07
N SER A 51 0.42 3.49 -11.47
CA SER A 51 0.67 4.59 -10.52
C SER A 51 -0.59 4.96 -9.74
N VAL A 52 -1.79 4.66 -10.27
CA VAL A 52 -3.06 4.93 -9.59
C VAL A 52 -3.14 4.18 -8.28
N VAL A 53 -2.77 2.89 -8.25
CA VAL A 53 -2.81 2.08 -7.03
C VAL A 53 -1.88 2.67 -5.97
N SER A 54 -0.61 2.89 -6.33
CA SER A 54 0.38 3.44 -5.39
C SER A 54 0.01 4.85 -4.92
N ASP A 55 -0.45 5.72 -5.83
CA ASP A 55 -0.82 7.10 -5.50
C ASP A 55 -2.09 7.16 -4.66
N THR A 56 -3.04 6.24 -4.87
CA THR A 56 -4.25 6.17 -4.04
C THR A 56 -3.92 5.74 -2.62
N VAL A 57 -3.09 4.71 -2.47
CA VAL A 57 -2.65 4.27 -1.13
C VAL A 57 -1.78 5.34 -0.45
N ALA A 58 -0.84 5.96 -1.17
CA ALA A 58 -0.03 7.05 -0.63
C ALA A 58 -0.91 8.23 -0.19
N GLY A 59 -1.90 8.57 -1.01
CA GLY A 59 -2.85 9.63 -0.72
C GLY A 59 -3.69 9.36 0.53
N ALA A 60 -4.17 8.13 0.70
CA ALA A 60 -4.86 7.69 1.90
C ALA A 60 -3.99 7.82 3.16
N VAL A 61 -2.74 7.37 3.08
CA VAL A 61 -1.79 7.45 4.19
C VAL A 61 -1.48 8.90 4.55
N ASN A 62 -1.30 9.77 3.54
CA ASN A 62 -1.10 11.21 3.75
C ASN A 62 -2.32 11.86 4.43
N SER A 63 -3.53 11.52 3.99
CA SER A 63 -4.78 11.95 4.62
C SER A 63 -4.87 11.51 6.08
N ALA A 64 -4.42 10.30 6.41
CA ALA A 64 -4.45 9.82 7.79
C ALA A 64 -3.63 10.69 8.73
N SER A 65 -2.41 11.07 8.32
CA SER A 65 -1.56 11.99 9.08
C SER A 65 -2.22 13.35 9.31
N LYS A 66 -2.84 13.93 8.27
CA LYS A 66 -3.55 15.22 8.37
C LYS A 66 -4.75 15.18 9.31
N LEU A 67 -5.41 14.05 9.41
CA LEU A 67 -6.63 13.86 10.20
C LEU A 67 -6.36 13.30 11.60
N GLY A 68 -5.09 13.02 11.94
CA GLY A 68 -4.71 12.48 13.24
C GLY A 68 -5.19 11.03 13.48
N VAL A 69 -5.51 10.30 12.42
CA VAL A 69 -5.89 8.88 12.48
C VAL A 69 -4.66 7.99 12.38
N SER A 70 -4.79 6.74 12.85
CA SER A 70 -3.70 5.76 12.83
C SER A 70 -3.20 5.50 11.41
N VAL A 71 -1.99 6.00 11.12
CA VAL A 71 -1.33 5.85 9.81
C VAL A 71 -1.10 4.38 9.46
N VAL A 72 -0.77 3.54 10.46
CA VAL A 72 -0.53 2.10 10.27
C VAL A 72 -1.82 1.38 9.87
N ASP A 73 -2.93 1.64 10.57
CA ASP A 73 -4.22 1.03 10.24
C ASP A 73 -4.73 1.49 8.88
N VAL A 74 -4.57 2.78 8.57
CA VAL A 74 -4.93 3.33 7.27
C VAL A 74 -4.09 2.71 6.16
N ALA A 75 -2.77 2.56 6.34
CA ALA A 75 -1.92 1.87 5.38
C ALA A 75 -2.39 0.44 5.13
N LYS A 76 -2.59 -0.35 6.19
CA LYS A 76 -3.08 -1.74 6.12
C LYS A 76 -4.40 -1.85 5.35
N ASN A 77 -5.37 -1.02 5.71
CA ASN A 77 -6.71 -1.03 5.10
C ASN A 77 -6.69 -0.51 3.66
N SER A 78 -5.88 0.50 3.37
CA SER A 78 -5.76 1.05 2.01
C SER A 78 -5.09 0.07 1.06
N VAL A 79 -4.05 -0.63 1.51
CA VAL A 79 -3.42 -1.69 0.71
C VAL A 79 -4.44 -2.77 0.34
N SER A 80 -5.16 -3.28 1.34
CA SER A 80 -6.17 -4.32 1.15
C SER A 80 -7.29 -3.87 0.20
N ALA A 81 -7.79 -2.64 0.39
CA ALA A 81 -8.84 -2.06 -0.43
C ALA A 81 -8.39 -1.82 -1.88
N ALA A 82 -7.16 -1.35 -2.08
CA ALA A 82 -6.62 -1.09 -3.40
C ALA A 82 -6.45 -2.39 -4.19
N ILE A 83 -5.86 -3.43 -3.58
CA ILE A 83 -5.70 -4.75 -4.21
C ILE A 83 -7.06 -5.35 -4.58
N SER A 84 -8.03 -5.28 -3.67
CA SER A 84 -9.39 -5.75 -3.92
C SER A 84 -10.07 -4.96 -5.05
N GLY A 85 -9.84 -3.65 -5.11
CA GLY A 85 -10.33 -2.79 -6.19
C GLY A 85 -9.76 -3.17 -7.55
N VAL A 86 -8.46 -3.52 -7.62
CA VAL A 86 -7.85 -4.05 -8.85
C VAL A 86 -8.47 -5.38 -9.25
N ALA A 87 -8.62 -6.31 -8.30
CA ALA A 87 -9.22 -7.62 -8.56
C ALA A 87 -10.65 -7.49 -9.12
N GLU A 88 -11.48 -6.60 -8.56
CA GLU A 88 -12.85 -6.34 -9.03
C GLU A 88 -12.90 -5.62 -10.38
N ALA A 89 -11.86 -4.86 -10.72
CA ALA A 89 -11.70 -4.29 -12.05
C ALA A 89 -11.21 -5.33 -13.08
N GLY A 90 -10.85 -6.54 -12.65
CA GLY A 90 -10.25 -7.58 -13.50
C GLY A 90 -8.78 -7.32 -13.85
N GLY A 91 -8.08 -6.49 -13.05
CA GLY A 91 -6.66 -6.19 -13.25
C GLY A 91 -5.72 -7.21 -12.61
N ASP A 92 -4.40 -6.98 -12.76
CA ASP A 92 -3.36 -7.84 -12.18
C ASP A 92 -3.22 -7.63 -10.67
N VAL A 93 -3.62 -8.63 -9.89
CA VAL A 93 -3.58 -8.63 -8.42
C VAL A 93 -2.15 -8.64 -7.89
N MET A 94 -1.23 -9.37 -8.54
CA MET A 94 0.15 -9.50 -8.07
C MET A 94 0.93 -8.22 -8.31
N GLU A 95 0.61 -7.52 -9.39
CA GLU A 95 1.15 -6.19 -9.63
C GLU A 95 0.58 -5.17 -8.64
N ALA A 96 -0.73 -5.26 -8.34
CA ALA A 96 -1.37 -4.44 -7.31
C ALA A 96 -0.73 -4.62 -5.92
N VAL A 97 -0.33 -5.84 -5.56
CA VAL A 97 0.36 -6.16 -4.30
C VAL A 97 1.63 -5.32 -4.14
N SER A 98 2.50 -5.31 -5.14
CA SER A 98 3.73 -4.50 -5.14
C SER A 98 3.40 -3.01 -5.07
N GLN A 99 2.48 -2.54 -5.92
CA GLN A 99 2.17 -1.11 -6.05
C GLN A 99 1.48 -0.53 -4.81
N ALA A 100 0.55 -1.28 -4.22
CA ALA A 100 -0.15 -0.87 -3.02
C ALA A 100 0.81 -0.79 -1.82
N ALA A 101 1.65 -1.81 -1.62
CA ALA A 101 2.63 -1.82 -0.55
C ALA A 101 3.67 -0.67 -0.71
N SER A 102 4.12 -0.44 -1.95
CA SER A 102 4.95 0.70 -2.32
C SER A 102 4.29 2.05 -1.99
N GLY A 103 3.01 2.20 -2.34
CA GLY A 103 2.22 3.39 -2.07
C GLY A 103 2.11 3.70 -0.58
N ALA A 104 1.95 2.68 0.27
CA ALA A 104 1.90 2.86 1.72
C ALA A 104 3.20 3.45 2.27
N VAL A 105 4.35 2.90 1.86
CA VAL A 105 5.68 3.37 2.28
C VAL A 105 5.96 4.77 1.76
N LYS A 106 5.62 5.04 0.50
CA LYS A 106 5.73 6.37 -0.11
C LYS A 106 4.95 7.40 0.70
N GLY A 107 3.67 7.11 0.97
CA GLY A 107 2.79 8.01 1.71
C GLY A 107 3.28 8.31 3.13
N VAL A 108 3.76 7.28 3.86
CA VAL A 108 4.26 7.49 5.23
C VAL A 108 5.60 8.23 5.24
N ALA A 109 6.48 7.97 4.27
CA ALA A 109 7.76 8.67 4.14
C ALA A 109 7.55 10.16 3.85
N GLU A 110 6.59 10.51 2.98
CA GLU A 110 6.24 11.91 2.65
C GLU A 110 5.73 12.71 3.86
N VAL A 111 5.12 12.05 4.85
CA VAL A 111 4.61 12.69 6.08
C VAL A 111 5.53 12.51 7.29
N GLY A 112 6.71 11.89 7.10
CA GLY A 112 7.67 11.63 8.18
C GLY A 112 7.14 10.71 9.28
N GLY A 113 6.25 9.77 8.94
CA GLY A 113 5.68 8.81 9.89
C GLY A 113 6.56 7.57 10.10
N ASP A 114 6.03 6.60 10.85
CA ASP A 114 6.72 5.35 11.15
C ASP A 114 6.79 4.42 9.92
N VAL A 115 7.83 4.60 9.13
CA VAL A 115 8.11 3.82 7.91
C VAL A 115 8.32 2.33 8.20
N ALA A 116 8.81 1.95 9.38
CA ALA A 116 9.08 0.55 9.74
C ALA A 116 7.77 -0.22 9.92
N ASN A 117 6.89 0.30 10.80
CA ASN A 117 5.62 -0.38 11.11
C ASN A 117 4.66 -0.34 9.93
N VAL A 118 4.65 0.73 9.14
CA VAL A 118 3.86 0.80 7.91
C VAL A 118 4.36 -0.20 6.87
N ALA A 119 5.67 -0.33 6.68
CA ALA A 119 6.23 -1.30 5.74
C ALA A 119 5.79 -2.74 6.09
N VAL A 120 5.95 -3.15 7.34
CA VAL A 120 5.54 -4.49 7.80
C VAL A 120 4.03 -4.69 7.61
N SER A 121 3.22 -3.73 8.08
CA SER A 121 1.75 -3.83 8.01
C SER A 121 1.23 -3.83 6.57
N ALA A 122 1.89 -3.11 5.67
CA ALA A 122 1.56 -3.09 4.26
C ALA A 122 1.87 -4.44 3.59
N VAL A 123 3.02 -5.06 3.90
CA VAL A 123 3.37 -6.39 3.39
C VAL A 123 2.37 -7.44 3.91
N GLU A 124 2.05 -7.42 5.20
CA GLU A 124 1.07 -8.33 5.78
C GLU A 124 -0.31 -8.20 5.13
N ALA A 125 -0.81 -6.96 4.98
CA ALA A 125 -2.08 -6.70 4.29
C ALA A 125 -2.08 -7.23 2.85
N ALA A 126 -0.97 -7.03 2.14
CA ALA A 126 -0.88 -7.46 0.76
C ALA A 126 -0.87 -8.99 0.63
N ILE A 127 -0.12 -9.69 1.49
CA ILE A 127 -0.09 -11.16 1.55
C ILE A 127 -1.48 -11.71 1.90
N GLU A 128 -2.10 -11.17 2.95
CA GLU A 128 -3.42 -11.60 3.43
C GLU A 128 -4.47 -11.40 2.33
N THR A 129 -4.50 -10.22 1.70
CA THR A 129 -5.48 -9.90 0.66
C THR A 129 -5.25 -10.75 -0.60
N ALA A 130 -4.01 -10.93 -1.03
CA ALA A 130 -3.68 -11.76 -2.18
C ALA A 130 -4.10 -13.23 -1.94
N GLY A 131 -3.80 -13.76 -0.75
CA GLY A 131 -4.21 -15.11 -0.35
C GLY A 131 -5.74 -15.28 -0.33
N ASN A 132 -6.47 -14.29 0.19
CA ASN A 132 -7.94 -14.27 0.18
C ASN A 132 -8.52 -14.24 -1.25
N LEU A 133 -7.77 -13.70 -2.21
CA LEU A 133 -8.10 -13.68 -3.63
C LEU A 133 -7.59 -14.92 -4.39
N GLY A 134 -7.05 -15.92 -3.68
CA GLY A 134 -6.57 -17.18 -4.25
C GLY A 134 -5.20 -17.09 -4.94
N GLN A 135 -4.43 -16.02 -4.70
CA GLN A 135 -3.05 -15.90 -5.19
C GLN A 135 -2.06 -16.64 -4.26
N ASP A 136 -0.88 -16.95 -4.80
CA ASP A 136 0.21 -17.53 -4.01
C ASP A 136 0.76 -16.51 -3.00
N THR A 137 0.73 -16.87 -1.72
CA THR A 137 1.15 -15.97 -0.63
C THR A 137 2.65 -15.76 -0.58
N THR A 138 3.45 -16.69 -1.12
CA THR A 138 4.91 -16.56 -1.19
C THR A 138 5.30 -15.55 -2.27
N ASP A 139 4.67 -15.63 -3.44
CA ASP A 139 4.89 -14.66 -4.50
C ASP A 139 4.32 -13.29 -4.12
N ALA A 140 3.19 -13.24 -3.40
CA ALA A 140 2.66 -11.98 -2.87
C ALA A 140 3.63 -11.36 -1.86
N ALA A 141 4.22 -12.17 -0.98
CA ALA A 141 5.26 -11.70 -0.06
C ALA A 141 6.45 -11.13 -0.83
N LYS A 142 6.95 -11.83 -1.86
CA LYS A 142 8.06 -11.33 -2.69
C LYS A 142 7.71 -9.99 -3.34
N GLY A 143 6.55 -9.91 -3.99
CA GLY A 143 6.10 -8.69 -4.68
C GLY A 143 5.96 -7.50 -3.72
N ALA A 144 5.32 -7.72 -2.56
CA ALA A 144 5.13 -6.67 -1.56
C ALA A 144 6.46 -6.20 -0.96
N ILE A 145 7.34 -7.13 -0.56
CA ILE A 145 8.67 -6.81 -0.01
C ILE A 145 9.49 -6.03 -1.03
N LEU A 146 9.52 -6.47 -2.29
CA LEU A 146 10.25 -5.78 -3.35
C LEU A 146 9.73 -4.36 -3.58
N GLY A 147 8.41 -4.17 -3.62
CA GLY A 147 7.80 -2.85 -3.76
C GLY A 147 8.19 -1.90 -2.63
N VAL A 148 7.99 -2.35 -1.39
CA VAL A 148 8.33 -1.61 -0.17
C VAL A 148 9.82 -1.24 -0.11
N VAL A 149 10.71 -2.20 -0.36
CA VAL A 149 12.16 -1.99 -0.30
C VAL A 149 12.62 -1.08 -1.43
N LYS A 150 12.04 -1.20 -2.64
CA LYS A 150 12.34 -0.30 -3.76
C LYS A 150 12.04 1.15 -3.40
N VAL A 151 10.83 1.43 -2.88
CA VAL A 151 10.48 2.81 -2.47
C VAL A 151 11.36 3.29 -1.32
N ALA A 152 11.65 2.42 -0.34
CA ALA A 152 12.52 2.79 0.77
C ALA A 152 13.95 3.13 0.30
N ASP A 153 14.47 2.41 -0.70
CA ASP A 153 15.77 2.70 -1.33
C ASP A 153 15.73 4.01 -2.14
N GLU A 154 14.62 4.32 -2.82
CA GLU A 154 14.42 5.59 -3.54
C GLU A 154 14.35 6.80 -2.58
N VAL A 155 13.74 6.63 -1.40
CA VAL A 155 13.78 7.64 -0.32
C VAL A 155 15.19 7.77 0.25
N GLY A 156 15.90 6.64 0.38
CA GLY A 156 17.32 6.57 0.68
C GLY A 156 17.69 6.52 2.17
N GLY A 157 19.01 6.44 2.41
CA GLY A 157 19.64 6.60 3.73
C GLY A 157 19.11 5.67 4.82
N GLU A 158 18.70 6.27 5.93
CA GLU A 158 18.20 5.58 7.12
C GLU A 158 16.84 4.91 6.90
N THR A 159 15.98 5.47 6.03
CA THR A 159 14.67 4.89 5.71
C THR A 159 14.81 3.51 5.08
N ALA A 160 15.71 3.38 4.09
CA ALA A 160 16.01 2.11 3.45
C ALA A 160 16.45 1.05 4.47
N GLN A 161 17.39 1.40 5.35
CA GLN A 161 17.90 0.47 6.36
C GLN A 161 16.82 0.11 7.40
N THR A 162 16.04 1.09 7.82
CA THR A 162 14.94 0.92 8.79
C THR A 162 13.89 -0.05 8.27
N VAL A 163 13.45 0.12 7.02
CA VAL A 163 12.49 -0.77 6.38
C VAL A 163 13.05 -2.20 6.26
N LYS A 164 14.29 -2.35 5.78
CA LYS A 164 14.94 -3.67 5.64
C LYS A 164 15.05 -4.39 6.99
N ASN A 165 15.46 -3.68 8.03
CA ASN A 165 15.58 -4.23 9.39
C ASN A 165 14.21 -4.63 9.95
N ALA A 166 13.18 -3.80 9.74
CA ALA A 166 11.82 -4.08 10.21
C ALA A 166 11.26 -5.35 9.55
N LEU A 167 11.40 -5.47 8.23
CA LEU A 167 10.95 -6.66 7.49
C LEU A 167 11.70 -7.94 7.94
N LEU A 168 13.01 -7.84 8.22
CA LEU A 168 13.79 -8.98 8.74
C LEU A 168 13.39 -9.40 10.16
N SER A 169 12.95 -8.44 10.96
CA SER A 169 12.59 -8.66 12.37
C SER A 169 11.12 -9.06 12.55
N ALA A 170 10.29 -8.90 11.52
CA ALA A 170 8.88 -9.24 11.56
C ALA A 170 8.70 -10.76 11.60
N ALA A 171 8.25 -11.28 12.75
CA ALA A 171 8.00 -12.71 12.96
C ALA A 171 6.86 -13.27 12.09
N SER A 172 5.98 -12.40 11.60
CA SER A 172 4.86 -12.70 10.70
C SER A 172 5.30 -12.95 9.25
N LEU A 173 6.50 -12.52 8.87
CA LEU A 173 7.01 -12.65 7.51
C LEU A 173 7.95 -13.86 7.38
N PRO A 174 7.90 -14.59 6.25
CA PRO A 174 8.79 -15.72 6.02
C PRO A 174 10.24 -15.22 5.88
N ARG A 175 11.01 -15.40 6.96
CA ARG A 175 12.39 -14.88 7.08
C ARG A 175 13.28 -15.26 5.91
N GLU A 176 13.17 -16.48 5.40
CA GLU A 176 13.95 -16.97 4.27
C GLU A 176 13.68 -16.17 2.98
N VAL A 177 12.42 -15.81 2.74
CA VAL A 177 12.02 -14.98 1.59
C VAL A 177 12.58 -13.57 1.75
N VAL A 178 12.42 -12.97 2.93
CA VAL A 178 12.95 -11.63 3.22
C VAL A 178 14.46 -11.60 3.04
N GLU A 179 15.20 -12.53 3.66
CA GLU A 179 16.66 -12.59 3.57
C GLU A 179 17.16 -12.76 2.14
N THR A 180 16.52 -13.64 1.36
CA THR A 180 16.91 -13.90 -0.03
C THR A 180 16.76 -12.63 -0.88
N LEU A 181 15.64 -11.92 -0.74
CA LEU A 181 15.38 -10.71 -1.51
C LEU A 181 16.30 -9.55 -1.12
N LEU A 182 16.63 -9.42 0.17
CA LEU A 182 17.50 -8.35 0.64
C LEU A 182 18.98 -8.59 0.32
N LYS A 183 19.43 -9.85 0.34
CA LYS A 183 20.81 -10.23 -0.03
C LYS A 183 21.03 -10.18 -1.55
N GLY A 184 20.05 -10.64 -2.34
CA GLY A 184 20.14 -10.63 -3.80
C GLY A 184 20.27 -9.23 -4.42
N LYS A 185 19.97 -8.16 -3.66
CA LYS A 185 20.13 -6.76 -4.07
C LYS A 185 21.53 -6.18 -3.80
N GLN A 186 22.41 -6.88 -3.07
CA GLN A 186 23.81 -6.45 -2.83
C GLN A 186 24.80 -6.99 -3.86
N GLU A 187 24.38 -7.94 -4.72
CA GLU A 187 25.24 -8.62 -5.70
C GLU A 187 24.95 -8.23 -7.17
N ALA A 188 24.07 -7.25 -7.41
CA ALA A 188 23.73 -6.72 -8.74
C ALA A 188 24.08 -5.23 -8.85
#